data_AF-A0A535YQR6-F1
#
_entry.id   AF-A0A535YQR6-F1
#
_cell.length_a   1.000
_cell.length_b   1.000
_cell.length_c   1.000
_cell.angle_alpha   90.00
_cell.angle_beta   90.00
_cell.angle_gamma   90.00
#
_symmetry.space_group_name_H-M   'P 1'
#
loop_
_entity.id
_entity.type
_entity.pdbx_description
1 polymer ?
#
loop_
_entity_poly.entity_id
_entity_poly.type
_entity_poly.pdbx_seq_one_letter_code
_entity_poly.pdbx_strand_id
1 'polypeptide(L)'
;MAIAKARVAQAACPQSRPAPTRAVEHRPGRSFSKAAPLTPRELLFLQRNAGNAAVCQLLAERADTRAKDQQSTVQRGFFGDLWSGIKKAAGAIGSALSGAAKWVAARFGDAAEWLVNLFRDLPGRLLRFGKTIADGLIGMATLIPEAIGALIHGGVAGFARWVWEKAKGAGAWLGTLVSRVFDLLGGPELVEFVLHMVSNASPLSSTERTAAQGVLGPNALRWDEVRIDEGGVLGLVFKLNQGRAFTTFHTINMTATDRSNLSIVVHELTHVDQYEHAGSVYIGQALGDQIAEGSHAYDYGGTQGLEDAAKAGKHYSEFGRERQAQIAQDYYTDTTNGGQTSPYEPFIKELQKGEL
;
A
#
# COMPACT_ATOMS: atom_id res chain seq x y z
N MET A 1 8.05 6.40 22.41
CA MET A 1 7.94 6.99 23.77
C MET A 1 6.55 6.81 24.42
N ALA A 2 5.48 6.45 23.68
CA ALA A 2 4.14 6.20 24.23
C ALA A 2 3.99 4.87 25.01
N ILE A 3 4.81 3.86 24.70
CA ILE A 3 4.73 2.52 25.31
C ILE A 3 5.20 2.52 26.79
N ALA A 4 6.04 3.47 27.19
CA ALA A 4 6.53 3.57 28.57
C ALA A 4 5.48 4.16 29.54
N LYS A 5 4.57 5.01 29.08
CA LYS A 5 3.52 5.63 29.93
C LYS A 5 2.35 4.68 30.21
N ALA A 6 2.03 3.77 29.29
CA ALA A 6 0.97 2.77 29.49
C ALA A 6 1.29 1.78 30.63
N ARG A 7 2.57 1.45 30.85
CA ARG A 7 2.98 0.54 31.94
C ARG A 7 2.86 1.15 33.33
N VAL A 8 2.88 2.47 33.48
CA VAL A 8 2.73 3.14 34.79
C VAL A 8 1.27 3.17 35.25
N ALA A 9 0.32 3.29 34.32
CA ALA A 9 -1.11 3.25 34.65
C ALA A 9 -1.59 1.82 35.03
N GLN A 10 -0.98 0.79 34.44
CA GLN A 10 -1.33 -0.61 34.69
C GLN A 10 -0.87 -1.12 36.08
N ALA A 11 0.07 -0.43 36.73
CA ALA A 11 0.54 -0.78 38.07
C ALA A 11 -0.38 -0.28 39.20
N ALA A 12 -1.35 0.61 38.92
CA ALA A 12 -2.16 1.28 39.94
C ALA A 12 -3.55 0.66 40.18
N CYS A 13 -4.05 -0.22 39.30
CA CYS A 13 -5.39 -0.81 39.43
C CYS A 13 -5.26 -2.36 39.26
N PRO A 14 -5.13 -3.15 40.34
CA PRO A 14 -4.97 -4.60 40.25
C PRO A 14 -6.24 -5.23 39.65
N GLN A 15 -6.07 -6.04 38.61
CA GLN A 15 -7.17 -6.76 37.97
C GLN A 15 -7.82 -7.70 39.00
N SER A 16 -9.10 -7.44 39.31
CA SER A 16 -9.91 -8.33 40.11
C SER A 16 -10.18 -9.60 39.32
N ARG A 17 -9.76 -10.75 39.85
CA ARG A 17 -10.11 -12.06 39.29
C ARG A 17 -11.63 -12.24 39.37
N PRO A 18 -12.32 -12.66 38.30
CA PRO A 18 -13.74 -12.94 38.36
C PRO A 18 -14.00 -14.12 39.31
N ALA A 19 -15.00 -13.97 40.18
CA ALA A 19 -15.43 -15.03 41.08
C ALA A 19 -16.03 -16.21 40.28
N PRO A 20 -15.81 -17.47 40.71
CA PRO A 20 -16.29 -18.64 39.99
C PRO A 20 -17.82 -18.67 39.96
N THR A 21 -18.39 -18.69 38.75
CA THR A 21 -19.83 -18.81 38.52
C THR A 21 -20.27 -20.23 38.85
N ARG A 22 -21.01 -20.41 39.94
CA ARG A 22 -21.60 -21.70 40.32
C ARG A 22 -22.86 -21.91 39.50
N ALA A 23 -22.85 -22.87 38.58
CA ALA A 23 -24.03 -23.28 37.81
C ALA A 23 -25.11 -23.80 38.76
N VAL A 24 -26.30 -23.21 38.71
CA VAL A 24 -27.48 -23.65 39.47
C VAL A 24 -28.34 -24.52 38.54
N GLU A 25 -28.35 -25.81 38.82
CA GLU A 25 -29.17 -26.81 38.16
C GLU A 25 -30.62 -26.71 38.66
N HIS A 26 -31.58 -26.56 37.74
CA HIS A 26 -32.98 -26.27 38.05
C HIS A 26 -33.73 -27.57 38.41
N ARG A 27 -34.00 -27.81 39.69
CA ARG A 27 -35.00 -28.80 40.14
C ARG A 27 -36.33 -28.09 40.46
N PRO A 28 -37.48 -28.52 39.89
CA PRO A 28 -38.77 -27.95 40.23
C PRO A 28 -39.27 -28.56 41.55
N GLY A 29 -39.73 -27.69 42.47
CA GLY A 29 -40.43 -28.11 43.69
C GLY A 29 -39.62 -27.99 44.98
N ARG A 30 -39.19 -26.78 45.36
CA ARG A 30 -38.91 -26.41 46.78
C ARG A 30 -39.21 -24.92 47.01
N SER A 31 -39.97 -24.69 48.08
CA SER A 31 -40.33 -23.39 48.67
C SER A 31 -39.16 -22.41 48.73
N PHE A 32 -39.39 -21.17 48.32
CA PHE A 32 -38.46 -20.04 48.44
C PHE A 32 -38.14 -19.76 49.92
N SER A 33 -36.93 -20.10 50.36
CA SER A 33 -36.35 -19.51 51.58
C SER A 33 -35.86 -18.10 51.26
N LYS A 34 -36.29 -17.13 52.09
CA LYS A 34 -35.82 -15.73 52.07
C LYS A 34 -34.29 -15.68 52.06
N ALA A 35 -33.71 -14.95 51.11
CA ALA A 35 -32.28 -14.63 51.12
C ALA A 35 -31.93 -13.87 52.42
N ALA A 36 -30.87 -14.29 53.09
CA ALA A 36 -30.40 -13.63 54.29
C ALA A 36 -29.94 -12.19 53.96
N PRO A 37 -30.25 -11.19 54.83
CA PRO A 37 -29.79 -9.83 54.61
C PRO A 37 -28.26 -9.77 54.66
N LEU A 38 -27.67 -9.06 53.68
CA LEU A 38 -26.24 -8.79 53.63
C LEU A 38 -25.79 -8.12 54.93
N THR A 39 -24.65 -8.57 55.47
CA THR A 39 -24.11 -7.96 56.68
C THR A 39 -23.59 -6.55 56.37
N PRO A 40 -23.58 -5.63 57.35
CA PRO A 40 -23.04 -4.27 57.15
C PRO A 40 -21.61 -4.25 56.61
N ARG A 41 -20.79 -5.27 56.93
CA ARG A 41 -19.42 -5.41 56.40
C ARG A 41 -19.39 -5.76 54.91
N GLU A 42 -20.30 -6.61 54.43
CA GLU A 42 -20.41 -6.96 53.01
C GLU A 42 -20.94 -5.78 52.19
N LEU A 43 -21.89 -5.02 52.75
CA LEU A 43 -22.40 -3.77 52.17
C LEU A 43 -21.29 -2.71 52.04
N LEU A 44 -20.47 -2.53 53.08
CA LEU A 44 -19.33 -1.59 53.04
C LEU A 44 -18.26 -2.02 52.02
N PHE A 45 -18.00 -3.32 51.90
CA PHE A 45 -17.04 -3.87 50.94
C PHE A 45 -17.53 -3.69 49.50
N LEU A 46 -18.81 -3.95 49.23
CA LEU A 46 -19.42 -3.72 47.92
C LEU A 46 -19.45 -2.23 47.55
N GLN A 47 -19.79 -1.35 48.50
CA GLN A 47 -19.80 0.09 48.28
C GLN A 47 -18.39 0.64 48.00
N ARG A 48 -17.37 0.16 48.72
CA ARG A 48 -15.98 0.59 48.52
C ARG A 48 -15.39 0.07 47.20
N ASN A 49 -15.70 -1.16 46.81
CA ASN A 49 -15.24 -1.72 45.54
C ASN A 49 -15.97 -1.11 44.34
N ALA A 50 -17.27 -0.86 44.43
CA ALA A 50 -18.02 -0.16 43.39
C ALA A 50 -17.54 1.29 43.22
N GLY A 51 -17.27 2.00 44.33
CA GLY A 51 -16.71 3.35 44.32
C GLY A 51 -15.33 3.40 43.66
N ASN A 52 -14.43 2.48 44.01
CA ASN A 52 -13.09 2.43 43.42
C ASN A 52 -13.11 2.05 41.93
N ALA A 53 -14.01 1.18 41.51
CA ALA A 53 -14.18 0.81 40.09
C ALA A 53 -14.70 1.99 39.25
N ALA A 54 -15.68 2.73 39.76
CA ALA A 54 -16.21 3.93 39.11
C ALA A 54 -15.13 5.03 38.98
N VAL A 55 -14.27 5.19 39.99
CA VAL A 55 -13.14 6.14 39.94
C VAL A 55 -12.07 5.69 38.94
N CYS A 56 -11.71 4.38 38.88
CA CYS A 56 -10.78 3.89 37.84
C CYS A 56 -11.37 4.06 36.42
N GLN A 57 -12.69 3.89 36.21
CA GLN A 57 -13.34 4.16 34.93
C GLN A 57 -13.32 5.65 34.55
N LEU A 58 -13.69 6.54 35.47
CA LEU A 58 -13.65 7.99 35.23
C LEU A 58 -12.24 8.50 34.93
N LEU A 59 -11.22 7.96 35.59
CA LEU A 59 -9.83 8.32 35.34
C LEU A 59 -9.32 7.80 33.98
N ALA A 60 -9.74 6.60 33.57
CA ALA A 60 -9.41 6.05 32.26
C ALA A 60 -10.08 6.83 31.13
N GLU A 61 -11.37 7.18 31.28
CA GLU A 61 -12.14 7.95 30.30
C GLU A 61 -11.61 9.37 30.14
N ARG A 62 -11.19 10.00 31.26
CA ARG A 62 -10.56 11.33 31.26
C ARG A 62 -9.14 11.33 30.68
N ALA A 63 -8.41 10.22 30.77
CA ALA A 63 -7.10 10.07 30.15
C ALA A 63 -7.19 9.90 28.63
N ASP A 64 -8.18 9.14 28.14
CA ASP A 64 -8.42 8.93 26.71
C ASP A 64 -8.91 10.22 26.01
N THR A 65 -9.85 10.94 26.63
CA THR A 65 -10.30 12.26 26.13
C THR A 65 -9.15 13.27 26.05
N ARG A 66 -8.28 13.32 27.07
CA ARG A 66 -7.13 14.23 27.07
C ARG A 66 -6.09 13.89 26.00
N ALA A 67 -5.89 12.60 25.72
CA ALA A 67 -4.98 12.15 24.66
C ALA A 67 -5.53 12.49 23.27
N LYS A 68 -6.83 12.27 23.04
CA LYS A 68 -7.53 12.63 21.79
C LYS A 68 -7.57 14.15 21.54
N ASP A 69 -7.81 14.94 22.58
CA ASP A 69 -7.77 16.40 22.48
C ASP A 69 -6.36 16.90 22.17
N GLN A 70 -5.33 16.36 22.83
CA GLN A 70 -3.96 16.82 22.59
C GLN A 70 -3.48 16.45 21.16
N GLN A 71 -3.85 15.27 20.66
CA GLN A 71 -3.52 14.85 19.30
C GLN A 71 -4.29 15.67 18.24
N SER A 72 -5.59 15.93 18.46
CA SER A 72 -6.42 16.70 17.52
C SER A 72 -6.08 18.20 17.50
N THR A 73 -5.56 18.75 18.60
CA THR A 73 -5.19 20.17 18.69
C THR A 73 -3.81 20.43 18.06
N VAL A 74 -2.86 19.49 18.22
CA VAL A 74 -1.55 19.57 17.55
C VAL A 74 -1.70 19.38 16.03
N GLN A 75 -2.57 18.46 15.60
CA GLN A 75 -2.91 18.31 14.19
C GLN A 75 -3.65 19.54 13.64
N ARG A 76 -4.62 20.13 14.34
CA ARG A 76 -5.28 21.35 13.83
C ARG A 76 -4.36 22.59 13.82
N GLY A 77 -3.46 22.72 14.80
CA GLY A 77 -2.54 23.85 14.92
C GLY A 77 -1.47 23.87 13.83
N PHE A 78 -0.74 22.77 13.65
CA PHE A 78 0.31 22.70 12.62
C PHE A 78 -0.24 22.90 11.20
N PHE A 79 -1.35 22.23 10.86
CA PHE A 79 -1.96 22.37 9.54
C PHE A 79 -2.59 23.76 9.33
N GLY A 80 -3.14 24.38 10.39
CA GLY A 80 -3.66 25.75 10.34
C GLY A 80 -2.57 26.79 10.10
N ASP A 81 -1.43 26.65 10.77
CA ASP A 81 -0.29 27.57 10.64
C ASP A 81 0.40 27.44 9.28
N LEU A 82 0.55 26.21 8.79
CA LEU A 82 1.04 25.94 7.44
C LEU A 82 0.11 26.53 6.37
N TRP A 83 -1.21 26.33 6.50
CA TRP A 83 -2.22 26.88 5.59
C TRP A 83 -2.29 28.42 5.62
N SER A 84 -2.08 29.02 6.79
CA SER A 84 -1.93 30.47 6.96
C SER A 84 -0.67 31.00 6.27
N GLY A 85 0.46 30.28 6.38
CA GLY A 85 1.69 30.58 5.65
C GLY A 85 1.51 30.53 4.14
N ILE A 86 0.79 29.50 3.64
CA ILE A 86 0.44 29.33 2.22
C ILE A 86 -0.39 30.51 1.70
N LYS A 87 -1.42 30.93 2.43
CA LYS A 87 -2.24 32.10 2.04
C LYS A 87 -1.43 33.39 1.98
N LYS A 88 -0.47 33.57 2.89
CA LYS A 88 0.41 34.74 2.90
C LYS A 88 1.40 34.74 1.73
N ALA A 89 1.96 33.58 1.37
CA ALA A 89 2.86 33.47 0.22
C ALA A 89 2.12 33.72 -1.10
N ALA A 90 0.91 33.18 -1.27
CA ALA A 90 0.06 33.44 -2.43
C ALA A 90 -0.37 34.92 -2.52
N GLY A 91 -0.65 35.56 -1.38
CA GLY A 91 -0.98 36.99 -1.31
C GLY A 91 0.20 37.93 -1.57
N ALA A 92 1.43 37.48 -1.36
CA ALA A 92 2.65 38.28 -1.59
C ALA A 92 3.11 38.30 -3.06
N ILE A 93 2.64 37.36 -3.89
CA ILE A 93 2.92 37.29 -5.33
C ILE A 93 1.71 37.88 -6.08
N GLY A 94 1.44 39.15 -5.85
CA GLY A 94 0.29 39.85 -6.41
C GLY A 94 0.69 41.07 -7.20
N SER A 95 1.27 40.90 -8.40
CA SER A 95 1.14 41.82 -9.57
C SER A 95 2.08 41.52 -10.77
N ALA A 96 2.47 40.26 -11.04
CA ALA A 96 3.19 39.93 -12.26
C ALA A 96 2.84 38.54 -12.81
N LEU A 97 2.31 38.52 -14.04
CA LEU A 97 2.08 37.37 -14.93
C LEU A 97 1.15 36.26 -14.39
N SER A 98 -0.10 36.27 -14.86
CA SER A 98 -1.12 35.24 -14.59
C SER A 98 -0.67 33.81 -14.92
N GLY A 99 0.30 33.63 -15.82
CA GLY A 99 0.90 32.33 -16.13
C GLY A 99 1.85 31.82 -15.04
N ALA A 100 2.74 32.67 -14.52
CA ALA A 100 3.67 32.30 -13.46
C ALA A 100 2.93 32.03 -12.14
N ALA A 101 1.90 32.82 -11.83
CA ALA A 101 1.07 32.60 -10.65
C ALA A 101 0.30 31.25 -10.72
N LYS A 102 -0.27 30.90 -11.87
CA LYS A 102 -0.95 29.61 -12.07
C LYS A 102 0.02 28.43 -11.98
N TRP A 103 1.20 28.55 -12.58
CA TRP A 103 2.26 27.55 -12.50
C TRP A 103 2.71 27.34 -11.05
N VAL A 104 3.02 28.41 -10.32
CA VAL A 104 3.43 28.35 -8.91
C VAL A 104 2.31 27.75 -8.04
N ALA A 105 1.06 28.15 -8.25
CA ALA A 105 -0.09 27.60 -7.53
C ALA A 105 -0.29 26.10 -7.79
N ALA A 106 -0.11 25.64 -9.04
CA ALA A 106 -0.16 24.21 -9.37
C ALA A 106 0.90 23.42 -8.60
N ARG A 107 2.16 23.92 -8.57
CA ARG A 107 3.25 23.26 -7.84
C ARG A 107 3.07 23.26 -6.32
N PHE A 108 2.42 24.27 -5.76
CA PHE A 108 2.01 24.24 -4.35
C PHE A 108 0.89 23.23 -4.10
N GLY A 109 -0.02 23.04 -5.07
CA GLY A 109 -0.99 21.96 -5.07
C GLY A 109 -0.30 20.60 -4.98
N ASP A 110 0.67 20.35 -5.87
CA ASP A 110 1.44 19.11 -5.91
C ASP A 110 2.20 18.86 -4.59
N ALA A 111 2.79 19.91 -3.99
CA ALA A 111 3.49 19.79 -2.70
C ALA A 111 2.54 19.53 -1.51
N ALA A 112 1.33 20.08 -1.54
CA ALA A 112 0.31 19.80 -0.54
C ALA A 112 -0.25 18.38 -0.68
N GLU A 113 -0.49 17.94 -1.92
CA GLU A 113 -0.89 16.58 -2.28
C GLU A 113 0.18 15.56 -1.84
N TRP A 114 1.46 15.87 -2.09
CA TRP A 114 2.62 15.11 -1.58
C TRP A 114 2.53 14.87 -0.06
N LEU A 115 2.30 15.92 0.73
CA LEU A 115 2.18 15.80 2.20
C LEU A 115 0.97 14.93 2.59
N VAL A 116 -0.16 15.12 1.92
CA VAL A 116 -1.38 14.34 2.20
C VAL A 116 -1.15 12.86 1.89
N ASN A 117 -0.57 12.55 0.73
CA ASN A 117 -0.30 11.19 0.29
C ASN A 117 0.69 10.49 1.23
N LEU A 118 1.73 11.20 1.68
CA LEU A 118 2.70 10.69 2.65
C LEU A 118 2.01 10.18 3.93
N PHE A 119 1.08 10.96 4.50
CA PHE A 119 0.36 10.55 5.71
C PHE A 119 -0.75 9.53 5.47
N ARG A 120 -1.48 9.66 4.35
CA ARG A 120 -2.56 8.74 3.96
C ARG A 120 -2.02 7.32 3.76
N ASP A 121 -0.89 7.20 3.09
CA ASP A 121 -0.31 5.91 2.70
C ASP A 121 0.64 5.35 3.77
N LEU A 122 1.01 6.16 4.77
CA LEU A 122 1.92 5.77 5.85
C LEU A 122 1.55 4.42 6.51
N PRO A 123 0.27 4.14 6.85
CA PRO A 123 -0.10 2.85 7.44
C PRO A 123 0.23 1.68 6.52
N GLY A 124 -0.10 1.77 5.22
CA GLY A 124 0.20 0.73 4.24
C GLY A 124 1.71 0.55 4.04
N ARG A 125 2.47 1.65 3.98
CA ARG A 125 3.94 1.63 3.88
C ARG A 125 4.59 0.96 5.10
N LEU A 126 4.12 1.30 6.31
CA LEU A 126 4.61 0.68 7.56
C LEU A 126 4.29 -0.81 7.62
N LEU A 127 3.10 -1.23 7.19
CA LEU A 127 2.74 -2.65 7.13
C LEU A 127 3.64 -3.42 6.17
N ARG A 128 3.85 -2.91 4.94
CA ARG A 128 4.74 -3.55 3.96
C ARG A 128 6.19 -3.59 4.44
N PHE A 129 6.69 -2.49 5.00
CA PHE A 129 8.02 -2.45 5.60
C PHE A 129 8.16 -3.47 6.74
N GLY A 130 7.21 -3.51 7.67
CA GLY A 130 7.18 -4.47 8.77
C GLY A 130 7.16 -5.91 8.30
N LYS A 131 6.37 -6.23 7.26
CA LYS A 131 6.36 -7.55 6.61
C LYS A 131 7.74 -7.89 6.03
N THR A 132 8.38 -6.99 5.30
CA THR A 132 9.72 -7.22 4.74
C THR A 132 10.75 -7.51 5.84
N ILE A 133 10.70 -6.79 6.97
CA ILE A 133 11.57 -7.09 8.12
C ILE A 133 11.27 -8.49 8.69
N ALA A 134 10.00 -8.84 8.86
CA ALA A 134 9.60 -10.16 9.35
C ALA A 134 10.06 -11.29 8.41
N ASP A 135 9.87 -11.14 7.10
CA ASP A 135 10.31 -12.10 6.08
C ASP A 135 11.84 -12.30 6.14
N GLY A 136 12.61 -11.22 6.35
CA GLY A 136 14.06 -11.29 6.54
C GLY A 136 14.48 -12.04 7.80
N LEU A 137 13.80 -11.79 8.92
CA LEU A 137 14.04 -12.51 10.18
C LEU A 137 13.71 -14.01 10.07
N ILE A 138 12.61 -14.35 9.41
CA ILE A 138 12.23 -15.74 9.12
C ILE A 138 13.30 -16.39 8.24
N GLY A 139 13.71 -15.71 7.17
CA GLY A 139 14.77 -16.20 6.27
C GLY A 139 16.07 -16.49 7.02
N MET A 140 16.47 -15.63 7.96
CA MET A 140 17.63 -15.86 8.83
C MET A 140 17.45 -17.06 9.76
N ALA A 141 16.26 -17.25 10.33
CA ALA A 141 15.96 -18.36 11.22
C ALA A 141 15.99 -19.73 10.50
N THR A 142 15.67 -19.77 9.20
CA THR A 142 15.68 -21.01 8.42
C THR A 142 17.02 -21.32 7.75
N LEU A 143 18.01 -20.42 7.79
CA LEU A 143 19.31 -20.62 7.14
C LEU A 143 20.02 -21.90 7.59
N ILE A 144 20.15 -22.13 8.90
CA ILE A 144 20.91 -23.27 9.43
C ILE A 144 20.21 -24.61 9.13
N PRO A 145 18.91 -24.78 9.42
CA PRO A 145 18.22 -26.03 9.09
C PRO A 145 18.25 -26.37 7.59
N GLU A 146 18.05 -25.37 6.72
CA GLU A 146 18.07 -25.60 5.27
C GLU A 146 19.48 -25.90 4.73
N ALA A 147 20.52 -25.25 5.27
CA ALA A 147 21.91 -25.53 4.93
C ALA A 147 22.28 -27.00 5.22
N ILE A 148 21.89 -27.50 6.40
CA ILE A 148 22.08 -28.89 6.80
C ILE A 148 21.30 -29.82 5.85
N GLY A 149 20.04 -29.49 5.56
CA GLY A 149 19.21 -30.26 4.63
C GLY A 149 19.81 -30.36 3.23
N ALA A 150 20.31 -29.25 2.68
CA ALA A 150 20.94 -29.20 1.36
C ALA A 150 22.21 -30.04 1.30
N LEU A 151 23.03 -30.02 2.37
CA LEU A 151 24.24 -30.83 2.47
C LEU A 151 23.92 -32.33 2.59
N ILE A 152 22.92 -32.71 3.38
CA ILE A 152 22.52 -34.12 3.58
C ILE A 152 22.00 -34.74 2.27
N HIS A 153 21.12 -34.05 1.55
CA HIS A 153 20.44 -34.64 0.40
C HIS A 153 21.20 -34.46 -0.92
N GLY A 154 21.99 -33.39 -1.05
CA GLY A 154 22.69 -33.06 -2.29
C GLY A 154 24.21 -32.99 -2.17
N GLY A 155 24.78 -33.29 -1.00
CA GLY A 155 26.21 -33.18 -0.76
C GLY A 155 26.74 -31.76 -0.97
N VAL A 156 28.02 -31.64 -1.33
CA VAL A 156 28.68 -30.34 -1.57
C VAL A 156 28.04 -29.59 -2.74
N ALA A 157 27.61 -30.28 -3.79
CA ALA A 157 26.96 -29.64 -4.95
C ALA A 157 25.58 -29.08 -4.60
N GLY A 158 24.77 -29.82 -3.84
CA GLY A 158 23.48 -29.35 -3.32
C GLY A 158 23.64 -28.16 -2.39
N PHE A 159 24.64 -28.21 -1.49
CA PHE A 159 24.98 -27.08 -0.64
C PHE A 159 25.40 -25.84 -1.44
N ALA A 160 26.28 -25.98 -2.45
CA ALA A 160 26.70 -24.87 -3.30
C ALA A 160 25.52 -24.23 -4.05
N ARG A 161 24.60 -25.05 -4.58
CA ARG A 161 23.37 -24.55 -5.21
C ARG A 161 22.49 -23.82 -4.19
N TRP A 162 22.31 -24.38 -2.99
CA TRP A 162 21.56 -23.72 -1.92
C TRP A 162 22.19 -22.37 -1.53
N VAL A 163 23.51 -22.28 -1.39
CA VAL A 163 24.22 -21.01 -1.12
C VAL A 163 23.91 -19.98 -2.20
N TRP A 164 23.98 -20.39 -3.47
CA TRP A 164 23.68 -19.50 -4.60
C TRP A 164 22.22 -19.01 -4.59
N GLU A 165 21.26 -19.90 -4.36
CA GLU A 165 19.85 -19.52 -4.23
C GLU A 165 19.60 -18.57 -3.06
N LYS A 166 20.25 -18.80 -1.90
CA LYS A 166 20.18 -17.89 -0.76
C LYS A 166 20.83 -16.54 -1.04
N ALA A 167 21.95 -16.50 -1.75
CA ALA A 167 22.60 -15.25 -2.13
C ALA A 167 21.69 -14.41 -3.06
N LYS A 168 21.07 -15.04 -4.07
CA LYS A 168 20.07 -14.38 -4.93
C LYS A 168 18.86 -13.90 -4.13
N GLY A 169 18.31 -14.75 -3.26
CA GLY A 169 17.17 -14.41 -2.41
C GLY A 169 17.47 -13.24 -1.46
N ALA A 170 18.66 -13.23 -0.85
CA ALA A 170 19.12 -12.13 0.00
C ALA A 170 19.28 -10.83 -0.79
N GLY A 171 19.81 -10.90 -2.02
CA GLY A 171 19.89 -9.75 -2.93
C GLY A 171 18.52 -9.16 -3.27
N ALA A 172 17.56 -10.02 -3.65
CA ALA A 172 16.19 -9.61 -3.95
C ALA A 172 15.47 -9.01 -2.73
N TRP A 173 15.65 -9.63 -1.56
CA TRP A 173 15.12 -9.11 -0.30
C TRP A 173 15.73 -7.75 0.06
N LEU A 174 17.04 -7.57 -0.11
CA LEU A 174 17.71 -6.30 0.16
C LEU A 174 17.21 -5.20 -0.78
N GLY A 175 17.06 -5.50 -2.07
CA GLY A 175 16.44 -4.58 -3.04
C GLY A 175 15.04 -4.17 -2.59
N THR A 176 14.22 -5.14 -2.18
CA THR A 176 12.89 -4.88 -1.62
C THR A 176 12.97 -3.97 -0.40
N LEU A 177 13.88 -4.23 0.55
CA LEU A 177 14.05 -3.42 1.75
C LEU A 177 14.40 -1.97 1.42
N VAL A 178 15.34 -1.75 0.50
CA VAL A 178 15.73 -0.41 0.05
C VAL A 178 14.53 0.34 -0.53
N SER A 179 13.76 -0.31 -1.42
CA SER A 179 12.51 0.26 -1.95
C SER A 179 11.48 0.56 -0.86
N ARG A 180 11.34 -0.29 0.16
CA ARG A 180 10.42 -0.02 1.29
C ARG A 180 10.85 1.17 2.14
N VAL A 181 12.15 1.36 2.36
CA VAL A 181 12.67 2.54 3.04
C VAL A 181 12.42 3.78 2.19
N PHE A 182 12.68 3.70 0.88
CA PHE A 182 12.41 4.79 -0.05
C PHE A 182 10.92 5.19 -0.06
N ASP A 183 10.00 4.22 -0.15
CA ASP A 183 8.55 4.45 -0.03
C ASP A 183 8.23 5.15 1.30
N LEU A 184 8.74 4.64 2.43
CA LEU A 184 8.41 5.15 3.76
C LEU A 184 8.84 6.61 3.96
N LEU A 185 9.92 7.04 3.30
CA LEU A 185 10.44 8.40 3.37
C LEU A 185 9.73 9.37 2.41
N GLY A 186 8.73 8.91 1.65
CA GLY A 186 8.05 9.75 0.65
C GLY A 186 8.87 9.96 -0.62
N GLY A 187 9.77 9.01 -0.91
CA GLY A 187 10.66 9.04 -2.06
C GLY A 187 9.91 9.13 -3.40
N PRO A 188 8.91 8.28 -3.66
CA PRO A 188 8.14 8.33 -4.91
C PRO A 188 7.54 9.71 -5.16
N GLU A 189 6.84 10.26 -4.17
CA GLU A 189 6.16 11.55 -4.33
C GLU A 189 7.16 12.70 -4.50
N LEU A 190 8.34 12.63 -3.85
CA LEU A 190 9.41 13.62 -4.05
C LEU A 190 9.93 13.57 -5.49
N VAL A 191 10.12 12.37 -6.05
CA VAL A 191 10.54 12.21 -7.45
C VAL A 191 9.46 12.76 -8.38
N GLU A 192 8.19 12.41 -8.18
CA GLU A 192 7.07 12.94 -8.97
C GLU A 192 7.02 14.47 -8.92
N PHE A 193 7.13 15.06 -7.73
CA PHE A 193 7.18 16.51 -7.57
C PHE A 193 8.32 17.14 -8.39
N VAL A 194 9.51 16.54 -8.38
CA VAL A 194 10.66 17.01 -9.16
C VAL A 194 10.43 16.83 -10.67
N LEU A 195 9.86 15.70 -11.08
CA LEU A 195 9.56 15.42 -12.49
C LEU A 195 8.52 16.39 -13.03
N HIS A 196 7.38 16.52 -12.33
CA HIS A 196 6.34 17.49 -12.66
C HIS A 196 6.90 18.90 -12.63
N MET A 197 7.97 19.17 -11.87
CA MET A 197 8.59 20.47 -11.87
C MET A 197 9.20 20.86 -13.22
N VAL A 198 9.80 19.88 -13.89
CA VAL A 198 10.63 20.05 -15.10
C VAL A 198 9.96 19.53 -16.37
N SER A 199 8.74 19.00 -16.28
CA SER A 199 8.00 18.45 -17.40
C SER A 199 6.61 19.04 -17.58
N ASN A 200 5.97 18.67 -18.69
CA ASN A 200 4.61 19.11 -19.03
C ASN A 200 3.60 18.00 -18.76
N ALA A 201 3.59 17.55 -17.51
CA ALA A 201 2.65 16.55 -17.01
C ALA A 201 1.20 17.09 -17.07
N SER A 202 0.29 16.28 -17.59
CA SER A 202 -1.13 16.62 -17.74
C SER A 202 -2.02 15.52 -17.15
N PRO A 203 -3.23 15.85 -16.67
CA PRO A 203 -4.19 14.83 -16.22
C PRO A 203 -4.62 13.88 -17.36
N LEU A 204 -5.18 12.73 -16.97
CA LEU A 204 -5.86 11.83 -17.91
C LEU A 204 -7.07 12.52 -18.56
N SER A 205 -7.25 12.29 -19.85
CA SER A 205 -8.49 12.65 -20.55
C SER A 205 -9.64 11.75 -20.10
N SER A 206 -10.88 12.19 -20.34
CA SER A 206 -12.06 11.35 -20.06
C SER A 206 -12.05 10.04 -20.85
N THR A 207 -11.55 10.07 -22.08
CA THR A 207 -11.42 8.89 -22.94
C THR A 207 -10.38 7.92 -22.40
N GLU A 208 -9.19 8.41 -22.03
CA GLU A 208 -8.12 7.60 -21.43
C GLU A 208 -8.58 6.93 -20.13
N ARG A 209 -9.23 7.71 -19.25
CA ARG A 209 -9.78 7.21 -17.99
C ARG A 209 -10.86 6.17 -18.22
N THR A 210 -11.79 6.41 -19.15
CA THR A 210 -12.88 5.45 -19.43
C THR A 210 -12.35 4.14 -20.00
N ALA A 211 -11.37 4.20 -20.91
CA ALA A 211 -10.72 3.02 -21.48
C ALA A 211 -10.10 2.15 -20.38
N ALA A 212 -9.30 2.76 -19.50
CA ALA A 212 -8.64 2.04 -18.42
C ALA A 212 -9.60 1.54 -17.34
N GLN A 213 -10.63 2.33 -16.98
CA GLN A 213 -11.66 1.89 -16.03
C GLN A 213 -12.45 0.69 -16.54
N GLY A 214 -12.60 0.52 -17.86
CA GLY A 214 -13.22 -0.67 -18.46
C GLY A 214 -12.42 -1.96 -18.23
N VAL A 215 -11.11 -1.85 -17.99
CA VAL A 215 -10.22 -3.01 -17.75
C VAL A 215 -9.88 -3.15 -16.27
N LEU A 216 -9.28 -2.12 -15.68
CA LEU A 216 -8.81 -2.10 -14.30
C LEU A 216 -9.96 -1.98 -13.30
N GLY A 217 -11.10 -1.45 -13.73
CA GLY A 217 -12.23 -1.15 -12.84
C GLY A 217 -12.16 0.29 -12.29
N PRO A 218 -13.31 0.86 -11.87
CA PRO A 218 -13.41 2.28 -11.54
C PRO A 218 -12.65 2.69 -10.27
N ASN A 219 -12.29 1.74 -9.42
CA ASN A 219 -11.64 1.98 -8.11
C ASN A 219 -10.20 1.48 -8.04
N ALA A 220 -9.62 1.01 -9.15
CA ALA A 220 -8.26 0.47 -9.16
C ALA A 220 -7.21 1.56 -8.82
N LEU A 221 -7.39 2.73 -9.42
CA LEU A 221 -6.42 3.83 -9.32
C LEU A 221 -7.01 5.04 -8.62
N ARG A 222 -6.12 5.86 -8.06
CA ARG A 222 -6.41 7.25 -7.75
C ARG A 222 -6.30 8.08 -9.03
N TRP A 223 -7.29 7.92 -9.89
CA TRP A 223 -7.35 8.51 -11.24
C TRP A 223 -7.01 10.00 -11.32
N ASP A 224 -7.37 10.77 -10.29
CA ASP A 224 -7.15 12.21 -10.25
C ASP A 224 -5.70 12.59 -9.91
N GLU A 225 -4.89 11.65 -9.41
CA GLU A 225 -3.46 11.81 -9.11
C GLU A 225 -2.59 11.42 -10.32
N VAL A 226 -3.12 10.61 -11.23
CA VAL A 226 -2.37 10.13 -12.41
C VAL A 226 -2.10 11.26 -13.40
N ARG A 227 -0.86 11.29 -13.91
CA ARG A 227 -0.42 12.25 -14.93
C ARG A 227 0.21 11.53 -16.12
N ILE A 228 0.01 12.08 -17.32
CA ILE A 228 0.74 11.72 -18.53
C ILE A 228 1.68 12.87 -18.87
N ASP A 229 2.96 12.55 -18.97
CA ASP A 229 4.04 13.43 -19.38
C ASP A 229 4.43 13.12 -20.83
N GLU A 230 4.08 14.05 -21.73
CA GLU A 230 4.34 13.94 -23.18
C GLU A 230 5.74 14.44 -23.60
N GLY A 231 6.66 14.61 -22.65
CA GLY A 231 8.07 14.89 -22.89
C GLY A 231 8.59 16.20 -22.28
N GLY A 232 9.85 16.52 -22.57
CA GLY A 232 10.58 17.65 -21.99
C GLY A 232 12.03 17.29 -21.67
N VAL A 233 12.51 17.64 -20.47
CA VAL A 233 13.86 17.28 -19.96
C VAL A 233 14.09 15.76 -19.92
N LEU A 234 13.00 14.96 -19.89
CA LEU A 234 13.03 13.50 -19.92
C LEU A 234 13.32 12.89 -21.30
N GLY A 235 13.49 13.69 -22.35
CA GLY A 235 13.90 13.18 -23.67
C GLY A 235 15.22 12.37 -23.64
N LEU A 236 16.08 12.61 -22.65
CA LEU A 236 17.29 11.79 -22.41
C LEU A 236 16.93 10.41 -21.84
N VAL A 237 15.98 10.34 -20.92
CA VAL A 237 15.48 9.08 -20.34
C VAL A 237 14.76 8.26 -21.42
N PHE A 238 13.93 8.89 -22.26
CA PHE A 238 13.34 8.23 -23.43
C PHE A 238 14.40 7.70 -24.39
N LYS A 239 15.45 8.48 -24.70
CA LYS A 239 16.56 8.01 -25.56
C LYS A 239 17.28 6.80 -24.97
N LEU A 240 17.41 6.73 -23.65
CA LEU A 240 17.98 5.57 -22.96
C LEU A 240 16.99 4.39 -22.91
N ASN A 241 15.68 4.65 -22.87
CA ASN A 241 14.61 3.65 -22.93
C ASN A 241 14.13 3.32 -24.37
N GLN A 242 14.97 3.59 -25.39
CA GLN A 242 14.67 3.32 -26.80
C GLN A 242 13.38 3.98 -27.33
N GLY A 243 12.92 5.05 -26.69
CA GLY A 243 11.71 5.78 -27.05
C GLY A 243 10.41 5.10 -26.61
N ARG A 244 10.46 4.04 -25.80
CA ARG A 244 9.26 3.35 -25.30
C ARG A 244 8.63 4.12 -24.15
N ALA A 245 7.30 4.06 -24.07
CA ALA A 245 6.55 4.50 -22.90
C ALA A 245 7.04 3.76 -21.64
N PHE A 246 6.99 4.45 -20.51
CA PHE A 246 7.29 3.85 -19.21
C PHE A 246 6.60 4.61 -18.09
N THR A 247 6.22 3.87 -17.06
CA THR A 247 5.54 4.41 -15.89
C THR A 247 6.50 4.58 -14.72
N THR A 248 6.46 5.77 -14.11
CA THR A 248 7.17 6.10 -12.88
C THR A 248 6.15 6.57 -11.85
N PHE A 249 5.77 5.66 -10.95
CA PHE A 249 4.75 5.92 -9.92
C PHE A 249 3.38 6.24 -10.54
N HIS A 250 2.77 7.40 -10.29
CA HIS A 250 1.54 7.87 -10.96
C HIS A 250 1.81 8.68 -12.23
N THR A 251 3.06 8.76 -12.68
CA THR A 251 3.42 9.52 -13.87
C THR A 251 3.77 8.57 -15.01
N ILE A 252 3.00 8.62 -16.07
CA ILE A 252 3.28 7.88 -17.29
C ILE A 252 4.05 8.78 -18.24
N ASN A 253 5.23 8.34 -18.64
CA ASN A 253 6.07 9.04 -19.58
C ASN A 253 5.89 8.37 -20.94
N MET A 254 5.29 9.07 -21.90
CA MET A 254 5.09 8.53 -23.25
C MET A 254 5.12 9.63 -24.32
N THR A 255 5.28 9.25 -25.59
CA THR A 255 5.16 10.24 -26.68
C THR A 255 3.68 10.56 -26.97
N ALA A 256 3.41 11.69 -27.63
CA ALA A 256 2.05 12.01 -28.09
C ALA A 256 1.46 10.92 -29.02
N THR A 257 2.32 10.27 -29.80
CA THR A 257 1.93 9.13 -30.65
C THR A 257 1.48 7.94 -29.81
N ASP A 258 2.24 7.58 -28.78
CA ASP A 258 1.89 6.47 -27.88
C ASP A 258 0.61 6.79 -27.09
N ARG A 259 0.46 8.03 -26.63
CA ARG A 259 -0.74 8.51 -25.93
C ARG A 259 -2.01 8.37 -26.77
N SER A 260 -1.89 8.58 -28.09
CA SER A 260 -3.03 8.41 -29.00
C SER A 260 -3.49 6.95 -29.12
N ASN A 261 -2.65 5.98 -28.73
CA ASN A 261 -3.01 4.58 -28.65
C ASN A 261 -3.48 4.20 -27.24
N LEU A 262 -4.80 4.14 -27.05
CA LEU A 262 -5.41 3.82 -25.76
C LEU A 262 -5.00 2.47 -25.18
N SER A 263 -4.62 1.48 -26.01
CA SER A 263 -4.15 0.19 -25.50
C SER A 263 -2.83 0.35 -24.73
N ILE A 264 -1.91 1.16 -25.26
CA ILE A 264 -0.63 1.49 -24.59
C ILE A 264 -0.92 2.26 -23.30
N VAL A 265 -1.89 3.18 -23.31
CA VAL A 265 -2.30 3.89 -22.10
C VAL A 265 -2.82 2.93 -21.02
N VAL A 266 -3.61 1.91 -21.38
CA VAL A 266 -4.07 0.87 -20.45
C VAL A 266 -2.91 0.03 -19.90
N HIS A 267 -1.94 -0.33 -20.75
CA HIS A 267 -0.71 -1.03 -20.33
C HIS A 267 0.01 -0.24 -19.23
N GLU A 268 0.29 1.03 -19.50
CA GLU A 268 1.02 1.88 -18.56
C GLU A 268 0.21 2.18 -17.29
N LEU A 269 -1.11 2.34 -17.39
CA LEU A 269 -1.97 2.48 -16.20
C LEU A 269 -2.00 1.21 -15.34
N THR A 270 -1.77 0.04 -15.92
CA THR A 270 -1.59 -1.20 -15.15
C THR A 270 -0.33 -1.14 -14.30
N HIS A 271 0.74 -0.49 -14.78
CA HIS A 271 1.93 -0.25 -13.97
C HIS A 271 1.69 0.76 -12.83
N VAL A 272 0.83 1.77 -13.05
CA VAL A 272 0.38 2.65 -11.95
C VAL A 272 -0.38 1.84 -10.89
N ASP A 273 -1.21 0.88 -11.30
CA ASP A 273 -1.97 0.03 -10.37
C ASP A 273 -1.04 -0.87 -9.54
N GLN A 274 -0.06 -1.47 -10.21
CA GLN A 274 1.02 -2.21 -9.56
C GLN A 274 1.78 -1.34 -8.57
N TYR A 275 2.05 -0.07 -8.88
CA TYR A 275 2.67 0.85 -7.94
C TYR A 275 1.80 1.11 -6.71
N GLU A 276 0.51 1.41 -6.89
CA GLU A 276 -0.39 1.73 -5.77
C GLU A 276 -0.49 0.56 -4.77
N HIS A 277 -0.51 -0.68 -5.28
CA HIS A 277 -0.57 -1.89 -4.46
C HIS A 277 0.81 -2.28 -3.88
N ALA A 278 1.82 -2.37 -4.74
CA ALA A 278 3.10 -2.96 -4.41
C ALA A 278 4.18 -1.95 -3.98
N GLY A 279 3.96 -0.64 -4.12
CA GLY A 279 4.97 0.41 -3.89
C GLY A 279 6.13 0.36 -4.90
N SER A 280 7.20 1.12 -4.69
CA SER A 280 8.31 1.27 -5.67
C SER A 280 9.05 -0.02 -6.03
N VAL A 281 8.83 -1.11 -5.27
CA VAL A 281 9.33 -2.45 -5.59
C VAL A 281 8.91 -2.91 -6.98
N TYR A 282 7.73 -2.48 -7.48
CA TYR A 282 7.24 -2.87 -8.80
C TYR A 282 8.24 -2.51 -9.92
N ILE A 283 8.91 -1.35 -9.82
CA ILE A 283 9.88 -0.89 -10.83
C ILE A 283 11.02 -1.89 -10.96
N GLY A 284 11.56 -2.35 -9.82
CA GLY A 284 12.64 -3.33 -9.80
C GLY A 284 12.21 -4.70 -10.34
N GLN A 285 10.95 -5.09 -10.10
CA GLN A 285 10.38 -6.33 -10.62
C GLN A 285 10.19 -6.26 -12.14
N ALA A 286 9.57 -5.19 -12.64
CA ALA A 286 9.35 -4.97 -14.07
C ALA A 286 10.66 -4.88 -14.85
N LEU A 287 11.63 -4.10 -14.36
CA LEU A 287 12.98 -4.04 -14.97
C LEU A 287 13.71 -5.39 -14.88
N GLY A 288 13.55 -6.12 -13.77
CA GLY A 288 14.10 -7.46 -13.61
C GLY A 288 13.59 -8.43 -14.68
N ASP A 289 12.27 -8.47 -14.89
CA ASP A 289 11.63 -9.28 -15.93
C ASP A 289 12.14 -8.88 -17.32
N GLN A 290 12.22 -7.58 -17.61
CA GLN A 290 12.72 -7.07 -18.90
C GLN A 290 14.20 -7.39 -19.14
N ILE A 291 15.07 -7.27 -18.13
CA ILE A 291 16.49 -7.60 -18.24
C ILE A 291 16.70 -9.11 -18.41
N ALA A 292 15.93 -9.92 -17.69
CA ALA A 292 16.08 -11.37 -17.70
C ALA A 292 15.51 -12.01 -18.98
N GLU A 293 14.39 -11.49 -19.49
CA GLU A 293 13.60 -12.14 -20.54
C GLU A 293 13.53 -11.34 -21.85
N GLY A 294 13.95 -10.07 -21.86
CA GLY A 294 13.91 -9.22 -23.05
C GLY A 294 12.49 -9.11 -23.63
N SER A 295 12.31 -9.43 -24.92
CA SER A 295 11.00 -9.43 -25.57
C SER A 295 10.05 -10.50 -25.02
N HIS A 296 10.56 -11.56 -24.38
CA HIS A 296 9.71 -12.61 -23.80
C HIS A 296 9.03 -12.18 -22.50
N ALA A 297 9.43 -11.05 -21.91
CA ALA A 297 8.75 -10.46 -20.75
C ALA A 297 7.28 -10.10 -21.06
N TYR A 298 6.93 -9.91 -22.34
CA TYR A 298 5.57 -9.64 -22.81
C TYR A 298 4.81 -10.92 -23.19
N ASP A 299 5.51 -12.04 -23.37
CA ASP A 299 4.92 -13.26 -23.89
C ASP A 299 4.28 -14.08 -22.78
N TYR A 300 2.96 -14.10 -22.75
CA TYR A 300 2.15 -14.95 -21.87
C TYR A 300 1.43 -16.08 -22.65
N GLY A 301 1.75 -16.26 -23.94
CA GLY A 301 1.13 -17.28 -24.80
C GLY A 301 -0.22 -16.90 -25.39
N GLY A 302 -0.65 -15.63 -25.27
CA GLY A 302 -1.94 -15.16 -25.77
C GLY A 302 -3.14 -15.87 -25.12
N THR A 303 -4.27 -15.92 -25.82
CA THR A 303 -5.50 -16.57 -25.33
C THR A 303 -5.30 -18.04 -24.96
N GLN A 304 -4.53 -18.80 -25.76
CA GLN A 304 -4.21 -20.20 -25.46
C GLN A 304 -3.39 -20.32 -24.17
N GLY A 305 -2.40 -19.44 -23.98
CA GLY A 305 -1.61 -19.39 -22.76
C GLY A 305 -2.46 -19.09 -21.52
N LEU A 306 -3.46 -18.21 -21.64
CA LEU A 306 -4.41 -17.93 -20.55
C LEU A 306 -5.31 -19.12 -20.23
N GLU A 307 -5.80 -19.83 -21.24
CA GLU A 307 -6.57 -21.05 -21.01
C GLU A 307 -5.77 -22.12 -20.30
N ASP A 308 -4.51 -22.31 -20.69
CA ASP A 308 -3.64 -23.31 -20.08
C ASP A 308 -3.22 -22.90 -18.67
N ALA A 309 -2.98 -21.60 -18.44
CA ALA A 309 -2.78 -21.03 -17.11
C ALA A 309 -4.01 -21.26 -16.21
N ALA A 310 -5.21 -21.01 -16.71
CA ALA A 310 -6.45 -21.23 -15.98
C ALA A 310 -6.66 -22.72 -15.64
N LYS A 311 -6.38 -23.63 -16.58
CA LYS A 311 -6.42 -25.09 -16.33
C LYS A 311 -5.40 -25.53 -15.28
N ALA A 312 -4.24 -24.87 -15.25
CA ALA A 312 -3.21 -25.11 -14.24
C ALA A 312 -3.53 -24.47 -12.88
N GLY A 313 -4.62 -23.72 -12.76
CA GLY A 313 -5.00 -23.00 -11.54
C GLY A 313 -4.10 -21.80 -11.23
N LYS A 314 -3.42 -21.26 -12.25
CA LYS A 314 -2.54 -20.10 -12.12
C LYS A 314 -3.39 -18.82 -11.93
N HIS A 315 -2.98 -17.97 -10.99
CA HIS A 315 -3.56 -16.67 -10.70
C HIS A 315 -2.85 -15.53 -11.45
N TYR A 316 -3.51 -14.37 -11.58
CA TYR A 316 -2.98 -13.17 -12.22
C TYR A 316 -1.70 -12.66 -11.55
N SER A 317 -1.63 -12.71 -10.22
CA SER A 317 -0.45 -12.36 -9.42
C SER A 317 0.78 -13.26 -9.71
N GLU A 318 0.60 -14.39 -10.39
CA GLU A 318 1.68 -15.31 -10.77
C GLU A 318 2.25 -15.04 -12.18
N PHE A 319 1.71 -14.05 -12.90
CA PHE A 319 2.36 -13.51 -14.09
C PHE A 319 3.38 -12.44 -13.71
N GLY A 320 4.46 -12.34 -14.50
CA GLY A 320 5.43 -11.24 -14.37
C GLY A 320 4.76 -9.88 -14.60
N ARG A 321 5.37 -8.80 -14.11
CA ARG A 321 4.73 -7.47 -14.09
C ARG A 321 4.42 -6.93 -15.49
N GLU A 322 5.30 -7.17 -16.45
CA GLU A 322 5.08 -6.82 -17.86
C GLU A 322 3.98 -7.69 -18.50
N ARG A 323 3.92 -8.98 -18.19
CA ARG A 323 2.87 -9.89 -18.67
C ARG A 323 1.50 -9.49 -18.15
N GLN A 324 1.41 -9.10 -16.88
CA GLN A 324 0.18 -8.55 -16.28
C GLN A 324 -0.33 -7.35 -17.09
N ALA A 325 0.54 -6.35 -17.33
CA ALA A 325 0.20 -5.18 -18.13
C ALA A 325 -0.18 -5.53 -19.58
N GLN A 326 0.53 -6.48 -20.19
CA GLN A 326 0.21 -6.96 -21.54
C GLN A 326 -1.15 -7.66 -21.61
N ILE A 327 -1.52 -8.47 -20.62
CA ILE A 327 -2.84 -9.11 -20.54
C ILE A 327 -3.95 -8.05 -20.49
N ALA A 328 -3.76 -6.99 -19.69
CA ALA A 328 -4.71 -5.88 -19.61
C ALA A 328 -4.82 -5.11 -20.94
N GLN A 329 -3.68 -4.86 -21.61
CA GLN A 329 -3.62 -4.23 -22.93
C GLN A 329 -4.36 -5.05 -24.00
N ASP A 330 -4.11 -6.36 -24.05
CA ASP A 330 -4.67 -7.25 -25.06
C ASP A 330 -6.17 -7.45 -24.83
N TYR A 331 -6.61 -7.57 -23.57
CA TYR A 331 -8.03 -7.59 -23.24
C TYR A 331 -8.76 -6.32 -23.70
N TYR A 332 -8.17 -5.13 -23.49
CA TYR A 332 -8.74 -3.87 -24.01
C TYR A 332 -8.87 -3.90 -25.54
N THR A 333 -7.81 -4.35 -26.21
CA THR A 333 -7.71 -4.41 -27.67
C THR A 333 -8.78 -5.34 -28.23
N ASP A 334 -8.89 -6.55 -27.69
CA ASP A 334 -9.87 -7.55 -28.11
C ASP A 334 -11.30 -7.09 -27.81
N THR A 335 -11.55 -6.49 -26.63
CA THR A 335 -12.86 -5.92 -26.30
C THR A 335 -13.28 -4.85 -27.30
N THR A 336 -12.37 -3.95 -27.66
CA THR A 336 -12.64 -2.83 -28.57
C THR A 336 -12.85 -3.30 -30.02
N ASN A 337 -12.12 -4.35 -30.43
CA ASN A 337 -12.19 -4.89 -31.78
C ASN A 337 -13.28 -5.97 -31.96
N GLY A 338 -14.01 -6.33 -30.90
CA GLY A 338 -15.00 -7.42 -30.94
C GLY A 338 -14.38 -8.81 -31.01
N GLY A 339 -13.16 -8.96 -30.51
CA GLY A 339 -12.44 -10.23 -30.36
C GLY A 339 -12.96 -11.10 -29.21
N GLN A 340 -12.31 -12.25 -29.02
CA GLN A 340 -12.70 -13.22 -27.99
C GLN A 340 -12.09 -12.86 -26.63
N THR A 341 -12.92 -12.42 -25.68
CA THR A 341 -12.45 -12.01 -24.35
C THR A 341 -12.56 -13.09 -23.27
N SER A 342 -13.30 -14.19 -23.52
CA SER A 342 -13.56 -15.23 -22.52
C SER A 342 -12.31 -15.79 -21.81
N PRO A 343 -11.15 -15.98 -22.48
CA PRO A 343 -9.94 -16.46 -21.82
C PRO A 343 -9.34 -15.49 -20.79
N TYR A 344 -9.59 -14.18 -20.95
CA TYR A 344 -9.05 -13.13 -20.06
C TYR A 344 -9.90 -12.96 -18.80
N GLU A 345 -11.20 -13.26 -18.86
CA GLU A 345 -12.18 -12.95 -17.81
C GLU A 345 -11.77 -13.36 -16.39
N PRO A 346 -11.19 -14.56 -16.14
CA PRO A 346 -10.77 -14.93 -14.78
C PRO A 346 -9.69 -13.97 -14.25
N PHE A 347 -8.71 -13.66 -15.09
CA PHE A 347 -7.56 -12.83 -14.74
C PHE A 347 -7.92 -11.35 -14.59
N ILE A 348 -8.78 -10.83 -15.48
CA ILE A 348 -9.28 -9.46 -15.38
C ILE A 348 -10.11 -9.25 -14.11
N LYS A 349 -10.85 -10.27 -13.66
CA LYS A 349 -11.56 -10.21 -12.38
C LYS A 349 -10.62 -10.16 -11.18
N GLU A 350 -9.50 -10.87 -11.23
CA GLU A 350 -8.48 -10.82 -10.17
C GLU A 350 -7.78 -9.44 -10.17
N LEU A 351 -7.40 -8.94 -11.34
CA LEU A 351 -6.89 -7.58 -11.53
C LEU A 351 -7.83 -6.52 -10.95
N GLN A 352 -9.12 -6.57 -11.26
CA GLN A 352 -10.13 -5.62 -10.76
C GLN A 352 -10.34 -5.67 -9.23
N LYS A 353 -9.92 -6.75 -8.58
CA LYS A 353 -9.92 -6.88 -7.12
C LYS A 353 -8.61 -6.42 -6.47
N GLY A 354 -7.60 -6.05 -7.26
CA GLY A 354 -6.26 -5.71 -6.78
C GLY A 354 -5.40 -6.92 -6.41
N GLU A 355 -5.69 -8.10 -6.98
CA GLU A 355 -4.93 -9.34 -6.73
C GLU A 355 -3.66 -9.39 -7.61
N LEU A 356 -2.71 -8.48 -7.32
CA LEU A 356 -1.50 -8.19 -8.11
C LEU A 356 -0.20 -8.86 -7.64
#